data_AF-A0A3D1R670-F1
#
_entry.id   AF-A0A3D1R670-F1
#
_cell.length_a   1.000
_cell.length_b   1.000
_cell.length_c   1.000
_cell.angle_alpha   90.00
_cell.angle_beta   90.00
_cell.angle_gamma   90.00
#
_symmetry.space_group_name_H-M   'P 1'
#
loop_
_entity.id
_entity.type
_entity.pdbx_description
1 polymer ?
#
loop_
_entity_poly.entity_id
_entity_poly.type
_entity_poly.pdbx_seq_one_letter_code
_entity_poly.pdbx_strand_id
1 'polypeptide(L)'
;MLRRLLPFVLLLSLGAVGCSEEQSPPVDPNDNKPTCGNGKLDPGEKCDPEIESGQGVCPLLCDDADVCTADQLIGSDDDCTAECLSVPITQCATGDGCCPVGCNALTDADCSATCGNGIVGSATATAR
;
A
#
# COMPACT_ATOMS: atom_id res chain seq x y z
N MET A 1 48.82 -27.09 -52.82
CA MET A 1 48.23 -25.84 -53.37
C MET A 1 46.90 -26.17 -54.04
N LEU A 2 45.77 -25.59 -53.64
CA LEU A 2 44.58 -25.49 -54.53
C LEU A 2 43.62 -24.35 -54.14
N ARG A 3 43.95 -23.16 -54.65
CA ARG A 3 43.08 -22.05 -55.06
C ARG A 3 41.54 -22.29 -55.00
N ARG A 4 40.84 -21.52 -54.16
CA ARG A 4 39.53 -20.92 -54.50
C ARG A 4 39.58 -19.41 -54.18
N LEU A 5 38.84 -18.61 -54.95
CA LEU A 5 38.84 -17.14 -54.86
C LEU A 5 37.44 -16.64 -54.49
N LEU A 6 37.39 -15.64 -53.58
CA LEU A 6 36.49 -14.46 -53.54
C LEU A 6 34.94 -14.67 -53.64
N PRO A 7 34.09 -13.65 -53.35
CA PRO A 7 34.39 -12.24 -53.05
C PRO A 7 33.82 -11.73 -51.70
N PHE A 8 33.99 -10.42 -51.46
CA PHE A 8 33.21 -9.62 -50.50
C PHE A 8 31.69 -9.77 -50.72
N VAL A 9 30.92 -9.79 -49.63
CA VAL A 9 29.58 -9.16 -49.57
C VAL A 9 29.50 -8.35 -48.28
N LEU A 10 29.18 -7.07 -48.40
CA LEU A 10 28.92 -6.16 -47.28
C LEU A 10 27.43 -6.22 -46.94
N LEU A 11 27.09 -6.53 -45.68
CA LEU A 11 25.76 -6.25 -45.13
C LEU A 11 25.89 -5.67 -43.72
N LEU A 12 25.68 -4.36 -43.60
CA LEU A 12 25.26 -3.76 -42.34
C LEU A 12 23.79 -4.14 -42.13
N SER A 13 23.47 -4.77 -41.00
CA SER A 13 22.10 -4.84 -40.50
C SER A 13 21.93 -3.87 -39.34
N LEU A 14 21.59 -2.63 -39.64
CA LEU A 14 20.91 -1.77 -38.67
C LEU A 14 19.53 -2.42 -38.43
N GLY A 15 19.41 -3.19 -37.36
CA GLY A 15 18.15 -3.74 -36.86
C GLY A 15 17.66 -2.87 -35.70
N ALA A 16 16.41 -2.42 -35.79
CA ALA A 16 15.89 -1.36 -34.91
C ALA A 16 15.94 -1.70 -33.41
N VAL A 17 16.13 -0.65 -32.59
CA VAL A 17 15.57 -0.63 -31.24
C VAL A 17 14.05 -0.68 -31.42
N GLY A 18 13.46 -1.85 -31.20
CA GLY A 18 12.02 -1.99 -31.07
C GLY A 18 11.61 -1.58 -29.67
N CYS A 19 11.11 -0.35 -29.52
CA CYS A 19 10.17 -0.08 -28.43
C CYS A 19 8.92 -0.90 -28.72
N SER A 20 8.57 -1.85 -27.86
CA SER A 20 7.27 -2.51 -27.95
C SER A 20 6.20 -1.51 -27.52
N GLU A 21 5.56 -0.89 -28.51
CA GLU A 21 4.32 -0.13 -28.31
C GLU A 21 3.26 -1.14 -27.87
N GLU A 22 2.96 -1.21 -26.58
CA GLU A 22 1.88 -2.06 -26.07
C GLU A 22 0.54 -1.43 -26.46
N GLN A 23 0.12 -1.70 -27.69
CA GLN A 23 -1.11 -1.22 -28.28
C GLN A 23 -2.29 -1.91 -27.59
N SER A 24 -2.75 -1.30 -26.49
CA SER A 24 -3.92 -1.74 -25.74
C SER A 24 -5.16 -1.85 -26.65
N PRO A 25 -6.03 -2.85 -26.40
CA PRO A 25 -7.17 -3.13 -27.27
C PRO A 25 -8.22 -2.01 -27.23
N PRO A 26 -9.05 -1.88 -28.28
CA PRO A 26 -10.14 -0.90 -28.29
C PRO A 26 -11.16 -1.24 -27.19
N VAL A 27 -11.34 -0.30 -26.25
CA VAL A 27 -12.26 -0.42 -25.11
C VAL A 27 -13.72 -0.45 -25.63
N ASP A 28 -14.54 -1.39 -25.14
CA ASP A 28 -15.96 -1.44 -25.49
C ASP A 28 -16.71 -0.30 -24.76
N PRO A 29 -17.51 0.54 -25.46
CA PRO A 29 -18.24 1.65 -24.85
C PRO A 29 -19.37 1.23 -23.90
N ASN A 30 -19.59 -0.07 -23.65
CA ASN A 30 -20.60 -0.62 -22.75
C ASN A 30 -20.00 -1.45 -21.60
N ASP A 31 -18.67 -1.59 -21.52
CA ASP A 31 -18.06 -2.36 -20.43
C ASP A 31 -18.11 -1.55 -19.11
N ASN A 32 -18.80 -2.11 -18.11
CA ASN A 32 -19.00 -1.51 -16.80
C ASN A 32 -18.26 -2.34 -15.73
N LYS A 33 -17.05 -2.76 -16.07
CA LYS A 33 -16.10 -3.46 -15.21
C LYS A 33 -15.34 -2.43 -14.35
N PRO A 34 -15.21 -2.63 -13.02
CA PRO A 34 -14.33 -1.79 -12.20
C PRO A 34 -12.90 -1.88 -12.70
N THR A 35 -12.26 -0.73 -12.95
CA THR A 35 -11.01 -0.64 -13.71
C THR A 35 -9.96 0.20 -13.01
N CYS A 36 -9.41 -0.34 -11.91
CA CYS A 36 -8.13 0.08 -11.35
C CYS A 36 -7.09 0.33 -12.49
N GLY A 37 -6.79 1.61 -12.69
CA GLY A 37 -6.00 2.19 -13.78
C GLY A 37 -6.66 3.39 -14.51
N ASN A 38 -7.89 3.77 -14.15
CA ASN A 38 -8.76 4.71 -14.89
C ASN A 38 -9.00 6.13 -14.29
N GLY A 39 -8.63 6.40 -13.04
CA GLY A 39 -8.98 7.63 -12.29
C GLY A 39 -10.41 7.76 -11.79
N LYS A 40 -11.10 6.65 -11.52
CA LYS A 40 -12.48 6.63 -11.02
C LYS A 40 -12.79 5.42 -10.15
N LEU A 41 -13.08 5.68 -8.88
CA LEU A 41 -13.46 4.69 -7.87
C LEU A 41 -14.70 3.90 -8.32
N ASP A 42 -14.48 2.72 -8.89
CA ASP A 42 -15.53 1.87 -9.44
C ASP A 42 -16.07 0.85 -8.40
N PRO A 43 -17.18 0.14 -8.67
CA PRO A 43 -17.82 -0.73 -7.69
C PRO A 43 -16.98 -1.94 -7.25
N GLY A 44 -16.36 -1.82 -6.07
CA GLY A 44 -15.53 -2.86 -5.43
C GLY A 44 -14.19 -2.32 -4.93
N GLU A 45 -13.79 -1.17 -5.44
CA GLU A 45 -12.52 -0.50 -5.16
C GLU A 45 -12.63 0.36 -3.86
N LYS A 46 -11.50 0.84 -3.35
CA LYS A 46 -11.32 1.40 -1.99
C LYS A 46 -10.51 2.68 -2.06
N CYS A 47 -9.28 2.50 -2.49
CA CYS A 47 -8.45 3.45 -3.21
C CYS A 47 -8.75 3.33 -4.71
N ASP A 48 -8.01 4.05 -5.55
CA ASP A 48 -8.32 4.35 -6.95
C ASP A 48 -7.05 4.88 -7.69
N PRO A 49 -7.03 5.34 -8.98
CA PRO A 49 -5.85 5.94 -9.67
C PRO A 49 -5.95 7.31 -10.42
N GLU A 50 -5.72 8.47 -9.76
CA GLU A 50 -5.64 9.84 -10.35
C GLU A 50 -4.25 10.57 -10.44
N ILE A 51 -3.57 11.35 -9.57
CA ILE A 51 -3.47 11.81 -8.15
C ILE A 51 -2.79 10.94 -7.04
N GLU A 52 -1.71 10.18 -7.34
CA GLU A 52 -0.55 10.20 -6.43
C GLU A 52 0.11 11.58 -6.51
N SER A 53 0.45 12.12 -7.69
CA SER A 53 0.12 11.84 -9.12
C SER A 53 0.16 10.41 -9.70
N GLY A 54 -0.98 9.91 -10.21
CA GLY A 54 -1.18 8.57 -10.78
C GLY A 54 -2.42 7.80 -10.26
N GLN A 55 -2.92 8.14 -9.06
CA GLN A 55 -3.04 7.18 -7.96
C GLN A 55 -2.66 5.70 -8.28
N GLY A 56 -3.41 4.67 -7.89
CA GLY A 56 -2.76 3.41 -7.50
C GLY A 56 -1.81 3.79 -6.36
N VAL A 57 -2.38 4.54 -5.39
CA VAL A 57 -1.68 5.14 -4.25
C VAL A 57 -2.19 4.53 -2.96
N CYS A 58 -2.74 3.32 -3.06
CA CYS A 58 -3.42 2.68 -1.95
C CYS A 58 -2.47 2.62 -0.74
N PRO A 59 -2.95 2.91 0.49
CA PRO A 59 -2.10 3.33 1.59
C PRO A 59 -0.84 2.48 1.82
N LEU A 60 0.31 2.95 1.34
CA LEU A 60 1.57 2.18 1.37
C LEU A 60 2.15 2.03 2.79
N LEU A 61 1.68 2.84 3.73
CA LEU A 61 2.03 2.83 5.14
C LEU A 61 0.76 3.01 5.97
N CYS A 62 0.61 2.19 7.00
CA CYS A 62 -0.38 2.35 8.05
C CYS A 62 0.39 2.62 9.35
N ASP A 63 0.29 3.85 9.82
CA ASP A 63 0.82 4.37 11.08
C ASP A 63 -0.10 5.54 11.46
N ASP A 64 -1.09 5.28 12.32
CA ASP A 64 -2.01 6.30 12.85
C ASP A 64 -1.40 7.11 14.01
N ALA A 65 -0.18 6.75 14.42
CA ALA A 65 0.58 7.27 15.57
C ALA A 65 -0.08 7.08 16.95
N ASP A 66 -1.08 6.21 17.09
CA ASP A 66 -1.56 5.72 18.39
C ASP A 66 -0.86 4.41 18.75
N VAL A 67 -0.01 4.46 19.77
CA VAL A 67 0.65 3.27 20.35
C VAL A 67 -0.33 2.22 20.88
N CYS A 68 -1.61 2.53 20.99
CA CYS A 68 -2.68 1.59 21.31
C CYS A 68 -3.34 0.88 20.11
N THR A 69 -2.86 1.05 18.88
CA THR A 69 -3.32 0.28 17.73
C THR A 69 -2.22 -0.64 17.18
N ALA A 70 -2.65 -1.75 16.59
CA ALA A 70 -1.83 -2.63 15.78
C ALA A 70 -2.23 -2.45 14.31
N ASP A 71 -1.58 -1.50 13.65
CA ASP A 71 -1.82 -1.15 12.26
C ASP A 71 -1.40 -2.25 11.28
N GLN A 72 -2.28 -2.52 10.31
CA GLN A 72 -2.08 -3.50 9.25
C GLN A 72 -2.60 -2.95 7.92
N LEU A 73 -1.78 -3.01 6.87
CA LEU A 73 -2.26 -2.86 5.50
C LEU A 73 -2.90 -4.17 5.05
N ILE A 74 -4.15 -4.09 4.57
CA ILE A 74 -4.88 -5.22 3.96
C ILE A 74 -5.37 -4.85 2.56
N GLY A 75 -5.69 -5.84 1.74
CA GLY A 75 -6.01 -5.63 0.31
C GLY A 75 -4.76 -5.45 -0.56
N SER A 76 -4.95 -4.93 -1.77
CA SER A 76 -3.94 -4.78 -2.82
C SER A 76 -4.08 -3.44 -3.55
N ASP A 77 -2.94 -2.89 -4.00
CA ASP A 77 -2.90 -1.68 -4.83
C ASP A 77 -3.39 -1.98 -6.25
N ASP A 78 -2.96 -3.11 -6.84
CA ASP A 78 -3.30 -3.55 -8.20
C ASP A 78 -4.80 -3.81 -8.45
N ASP A 79 -5.56 -4.24 -7.43
CA ASP A 79 -7.01 -4.41 -7.51
C ASP A 79 -7.76 -3.16 -6.97
N CYS A 80 -7.04 -2.09 -6.62
CA CYS A 80 -7.54 -0.90 -5.93
C CYS A 80 -8.33 -1.24 -4.64
N THR A 81 -7.95 -2.30 -3.92
CA THR A 81 -8.61 -2.76 -2.69
C THR A 81 -7.85 -2.44 -1.39
N ALA A 82 -6.64 -1.89 -1.47
CA ALA A 82 -5.82 -1.72 -0.28
C ALA A 82 -6.36 -0.65 0.70
N GLU A 83 -6.44 -1.01 1.97
CA GLU A 83 -6.94 -0.18 3.07
C GLU A 83 -6.16 -0.44 4.37
N CYS A 84 -6.01 0.60 5.21
CA CYS A 84 -5.43 0.45 6.54
C CYS A 84 -6.45 -0.03 7.56
N LEU A 85 -6.05 -1.01 8.37
CA LEU A 85 -6.80 -1.57 9.47
C LEU A 85 -6.03 -1.40 10.79
N SER A 86 -6.43 -0.39 11.55
CA SER A 86 -5.92 -0.12 12.91
C SER A 86 -6.68 -0.99 13.92
N VAL A 87 -6.02 -2.01 14.50
CA VAL A 87 -6.66 -2.96 15.42
C VAL A 87 -6.37 -2.58 16.88
N PRO A 88 -7.37 -2.25 17.73
CA PRO A 88 -7.11 -1.83 19.11
C PRO A 88 -6.41 -2.90 19.95
N ILE A 89 -5.30 -2.51 20.58
CA ILE A 89 -4.61 -3.30 21.60
C ILE A 89 -5.50 -3.34 22.85
N THR A 90 -5.76 -4.56 23.33
CA THR A 90 -6.69 -4.83 24.44
C THR A 90 -6.07 -5.69 25.54
N GLN A 91 -4.77 -6.00 25.42
CA GLN A 91 -3.98 -6.71 26.42
C GLN A 91 -3.03 -5.72 27.10
N CYS A 92 -2.79 -5.88 28.39
CA CYS A 92 -1.82 -5.07 29.13
C CYS A 92 -0.41 -5.60 28.86
N ALA A 93 0.53 -4.74 28.46
CA ALA A 93 1.86 -5.12 28.01
C ALA A 93 2.91 -4.04 28.31
N THR A 94 3.48 -4.11 29.52
CA THR A 94 4.50 -3.16 30.00
C THR A 94 5.65 -2.92 29.03
N GLY A 95 5.83 -1.65 28.64
CA GLY A 95 6.88 -1.17 27.75
C GLY A 95 6.40 -0.90 26.31
N ASP A 96 5.11 -1.04 26.01
CA ASP A 96 4.53 -0.64 24.72
C ASP A 96 4.02 0.81 24.69
N GLY A 97 3.81 1.44 25.85
CA GLY A 97 3.29 2.80 25.98
C GLY A 97 1.77 2.94 25.84
N CYS A 98 1.03 1.84 25.65
CA CYS A 98 -0.42 1.82 25.58
C CYS A 98 -1.07 1.69 26.97
N CYS A 99 -2.35 2.09 27.08
CA CYS A 99 -3.20 1.82 28.24
C CYS A 99 -4.62 1.42 27.88
N PRO A 100 -4.88 0.12 27.58
CA PRO A 100 -6.21 -0.38 27.31
C PRO A 100 -7.16 -0.28 28.51
N VAL A 101 -8.46 -0.22 28.26
CA VAL A 101 -9.48 -0.15 29.31
C VAL A 101 -9.46 -1.43 30.15
N GLY A 102 -9.16 -1.28 31.45
CA GLY A 102 -9.00 -2.38 32.41
C GLY A 102 -7.55 -2.58 32.87
N CYS A 103 -6.57 -2.10 32.09
CA CYS A 103 -5.17 -2.08 32.48
C CYS A 103 -4.90 -0.98 33.53
N ASN A 104 -3.91 -1.23 34.39
CA ASN A 104 -3.52 -0.35 35.49
C ASN A 104 -2.08 -0.66 35.92
N ALA A 105 -1.47 0.22 36.73
CA ALA A 105 -0.10 0.17 37.23
C ALA A 105 0.44 -1.18 37.77
N LEU A 106 -0.42 -2.18 38.05
CA LEU A 106 -0.02 -3.53 38.51
C LEU A 106 0.03 -4.57 37.39
N THR A 107 -0.74 -4.37 36.31
CA THR A 107 -0.75 -5.20 35.11
C THR A 107 0.02 -4.56 33.96
N ASP A 108 0.22 -3.25 34.04
CA ASP A 108 0.87 -2.43 33.03
C ASP A 108 1.60 -1.23 33.66
N ALA A 109 2.93 -1.14 33.51
CA ALA A 109 3.70 -0.08 34.16
C ALA A 109 3.62 1.28 33.44
N ASP A 110 3.20 1.31 32.17
CA ASP A 110 2.96 2.57 31.46
C ASP A 110 1.66 3.25 31.95
N CYS A 111 0.77 2.48 32.60
CA CYS A 111 -0.51 2.97 33.09
C CYS A 111 -0.46 3.58 34.49
N SER A 112 -0.57 4.90 34.53
CA SER A 112 -0.88 5.63 35.76
C SER A 112 -2.11 5.05 36.49
N ALA A 113 -2.12 5.14 37.82
CA ALA A 113 -3.26 4.75 38.66
C ALA A 113 -4.56 5.57 38.45
N THR A 114 -4.57 6.47 37.47
CA THR A 114 -5.70 7.31 37.04
C THR A 114 -6.27 6.92 35.67
N CYS A 115 -5.58 6.07 34.89
CA CYS A 115 -6.08 5.59 33.61
C CYS A 115 -7.20 4.55 33.79
N GLY A 116 -7.92 4.23 32.70
CA GLY A 116 -9.10 3.34 32.72
C GLY A 116 -10.44 4.04 32.98
N ASN A 117 -10.46 5.33 33.33
CA ASN A 117 -11.69 6.12 33.51
C ASN A 117 -12.21 6.81 32.23
N GLY A 118 -11.67 6.48 31.04
CA GLY A 118 -12.04 7.13 29.78
C GLY A 118 -11.48 8.55 29.59
N ILE A 119 -10.45 8.93 30.36
CA ILE A 119 -9.75 10.22 30.27
C ILE A 119 -8.24 9.99 30.47
N VAL A 120 -7.46 10.32 29.44
CA VAL A 120 -5.99 10.20 29.46
C VAL A 120 -5.36 11.36 30.22
N GLY A 121 -4.69 11.06 31.34
CA GLY A 121 -3.79 11.99 32.02
C GLY A 121 -2.49 12.11 31.23
N SER A 122 -2.22 13.28 30.65
CA SER A 122 -1.26 13.44 29.55
C SER A 122 0.20 13.07 29.88
N ALA A 123 0.63 11.89 29.44
CA ALA A 123 2.01 11.56 29.12
C ALA A 123 2.04 10.54 27.96
N THR A 124 2.06 11.05 26.71
CA THR A 124 2.46 10.31 25.48
C THR A 124 1.75 9.00 25.12
N ALA A 125 0.43 8.90 25.32
CA ALA A 125 -0.44 7.96 24.62
C ALA A 125 -1.65 8.73 24.05
N THR A 126 -1.99 8.55 22.76
CA THR A 126 -2.93 9.44 22.04
C THR A 126 -3.98 8.70 21.21
N ALA A 127 -4.76 7.85 21.85
CA ALA A 127 -6.07 7.44 21.33
C ALA A 127 -7.01 8.66 21.21
N ARG A 128 -7.87 8.69 20.18
CA ARG A 128 -8.82 9.79 19.89
C ARG A 128 -10.22 9.31 19.55
#